data_AF-A0A842MRY3-F1
#
_entry.id   AF-A0A842MRY3-F1
#
_cell.length_a   1.000
_cell.length_b   1.000
_cell.length_c   1.000
_cell.angle_alpha   90.00
_cell.angle_beta   90.00
_cell.angle_gamma   90.00
#
_symmetry.space_group_name_H-M   'P 1'
#
loop_
_entity.id
_entity.type
_entity.pdbx_description
1 polymer ?
#
loop_
_entity_poly.entity_id
_entity_poly.type
_entity_poly.pdbx_seq_one_letter_code
_entity_poly.pdbx_strand_id
1 'polypeptide(L)'
;MLNKETVKALLEAQRNEITEHIIYARLANSIKNTHNREILKRISEDELRHYNFWRKYTEKDVKPSRLSVWKYLLISRVLGLTFGIKLMERGEEKAQTIYEKIAKLLPEAKSIVNDEDEHERLLVDLIDEERLKYVGSMVLGLNDALVELTGSLAGLTFALKNTSLVAMAGLITGV
;
A
#
# COMPACT_ATOMS: atom_id res chain seq x y z
N MET A 1 3.09 -34.99 17.53
CA MET A 1 3.82 -33.88 18.18
C MET A 1 4.47 -33.04 17.09
N LEU A 2 4.26 -31.72 17.08
CA LEU A 2 4.90 -30.81 16.12
C LEU A 2 6.41 -30.81 16.34
N ASN A 3 7.19 -30.82 15.26
CA ASN A 3 8.66 -30.75 15.33
C ASN A 3 9.09 -29.37 15.89
N LYS A 4 10.23 -29.29 16.60
CA LYS A 4 10.78 -28.04 17.16
C LYS A 4 10.94 -26.94 16.10
N GLU A 5 11.31 -27.32 14.88
CA GLU A 5 11.41 -26.40 13.75
C GLU A 5 10.04 -25.82 13.37
N THR A 6 9.00 -26.65 13.33
CA THR A 6 7.64 -26.21 13.04
C THR A 6 7.11 -25.27 14.11
N VAL A 7 7.37 -25.56 15.40
CA VAL A 7 6.96 -24.67 16.50
C VAL A 7 7.64 -23.30 16.40
N LYS A 8 8.93 -23.27 16.03
CA LYS A 8 9.64 -21.99 15.82
C LYS A 8 9.04 -21.20 14.66
N ALA A 9 8.75 -21.86 13.54
CA ALA A 9 8.10 -21.23 12.39
C ALA A 9 6.72 -20.67 12.75
N LEU A 10 5.90 -21.41 13.50
CA LEU A 10 4.60 -20.96 13.97
C LEU A 10 4.67 -19.74 14.90
N LEU A 11 5.68 -19.66 15.76
CA LEU A 11 5.88 -18.50 16.64
C LEU A 11 6.35 -17.26 15.86
N GLU A 12 7.12 -17.46 14.79
CA GLU A 12 7.54 -16.39 13.88
C GLU A 12 6.36 -15.88 13.04
N ALA A 13 5.59 -16.80 12.46
CA ALA A 13 4.31 -16.52 11.81
C ALA A 13 3.41 -15.67 12.72
N GLN A 14 3.09 -16.20 13.90
CA GLN A 14 2.30 -15.50 14.90
C GLN A 14 2.84 -14.10 15.23
N ARG A 15 4.17 -13.89 15.29
CA ARG A 15 4.73 -12.56 15.51
C ARG A 15 4.49 -11.61 14.34
N ASN A 16 4.60 -12.09 13.11
CA ASN A 16 4.42 -11.29 11.90
C ASN A 16 2.98 -10.80 11.81
N GLU A 17 2.02 -11.70 11.97
CA GLU A 17 0.57 -11.44 11.92
C GLU A 17 0.15 -10.31 12.87
N ILE A 18 0.57 -10.38 14.14
CA ILE A 18 0.27 -9.29 15.10
C ILE A 18 1.02 -7.99 14.80
N THR A 19 2.16 -8.08 14.11
CA THR A 19 2.91 -6.91 13.65
C THR A 19 2.21 -6.26 12.46
N GLU A 20 1.78 -7.04 11.47
CA GLU A 20 1.02 -6.64 10.28
C GLU A 20 -0.33 -6.04 10.67
N HIS A 21 -1.09 -6.68 11.58
CA HIS A 21 -2.30 -6.13 12.19
C HIS A 21 -2.10 -4.67 12.63
N ILE A 22 -1.04 -4.40 13.39
CA ILE A 22 -0.76 -3.07 13.94
C ILE A 22 -0.35 -2.09 12.83
N ILE A 23 0.41 -2.53 11.83
CA ILE A 23 0.83 -1.68 10.73
C ILE A 23 -0.38 -1.29 9.89
N TYR A 24 -1.17 -2.26 9.43
CA TYR A 24 -2.37 -2.01 8.63
C TYR A 24 -3.39 -1.13 9.38
N ALA A 25 -3.62 -1.37 10.67
CA ALA A 25 -4.47 -0.51 11.51
C ALA A 25 -3.99 0.95 11.55
N ARG A 26 -2.68 1.17 11.64
CA ARG A 26 -2.09 2.51 11.66
C ARG A 26 -2.10 3.18 10.29
N LEU A 27 -1.86 2.41 9.23
CA LEU A 27 -1.96 2.91 7.86
C LEU A 27 -3.41 3.32 7.55
N ALA A 28 -4.40 2.51 7.91
CA ALA A 28 -5.82 2.83 7.74
C ALA A 28 -6.18 4.20 8.34
N ASN A 29 -5.68 4.51 9.54
CA ASN A 29 -5.91 5.79 10.21
C ASN A 29 -5.28 7.00 9.50
N SER A 30 -4.24 6.78 8.68
CA SER A 30 -3.57 7.85 7.92
C SER A 30 -4.18 8.13 6.54
N ILE A 31 -5.02 7.22 6.01
CA ILE A 31 -5.62 7.34 4.68
C ILE A 31 -6.87 8.21 4.71
N LYS A 32 -7.02 9.10 3.72
CA LYS A 32 -8.20 9.96 3.55
C LYS A 32 -9.37 9.26 2.86
N ASN A 33 -9.10 8.41 1.87
CA ASN A 33 -10.14 7.67 1.15
C ASN A 33 -10.80 6.66 2.09
N THR A 34 -12.12 6.80 2.30
CA THR A 34 -12.89 5.94 3.21
C THR A 34 -12.91 4.49 2.75
N HIS A 35 -12.96 4.23 1.45
CA HIS A 35 -12.94 2.88 0.90
C HIS A 35 -11.62 2.18 1.22
N ASN A 36 -10.49 2.83 0.91
CA ASN A 36 -9.15 2.26 1.10
C ASN A 36 -8.81 2.10 2.59
N ARG A 37 -9.31 3.01 3.43
CA ARG A 37 -9.26 2.88 4.89
C ARG A 37 -9.97 1.61 5.35
N GLU A 38 -11.15 1.33 4.84
CA GLU A 38 -11.92 0.14 5.23
C GLU A 38 -11.25 -1.15 4.77
N ILE A 39 -10.65 -1.15 3.57
CA ILE A 39 -9.85 -2.28 3.07
C ILE A 39 -8.71 -2.60 4.04
N LEU A 40 -7.87 -1.61 4.38
CA LEU A 40 -6.76 -1.84 5.31
C LEU A 40 -7.22 -2.23 6.72
N LYS A 41 -8.37 -1.73 7.16
CA LYS A 41 -8.95 -2.12 8.45
C LYS A 41 -9.43 -3.57 8.42
N ARG A 42 -10.07 -4.00 7.34
CA ARG A 42 -10.50 -5.39 7.14
C ARG A 42 -9.29 -6.34 7.15
N ILE A 43 -8.25 -6.03 6.36
CA ILE A 43 -7.00 -6.80 6.34
C ILE A 43 -6.42 -6.86 7.75
N SER A 44 -6.29 -5.72 8.44
CA SER A 44 -5.82 -5.67 9.83
C SER A 44 -6.62 -6.60 10.77
N GLU A 45 -7.95 -6.65 10.65
CA GLU A 45 -8.78 -7.55 11.47
C GLU A 45 -8.55 -9.02 11.12
N ASP A 46 -8.32 -9.34 9.84
CA ASP A 46 -8.00 -10.68 9.37
C ASP A 46 -6.65 -11.16 9.93
N GLU A 47 -5.60 -10.34 9.89
CA GLU A 47 -4.29 -10.60 10.53
C GLU A 47 -4.43 -10.93 12.03
N LEU A 48 -5.32 -10.23 12.72
CA LEU A 48 -5.58 -10.51 14.13
C LEU A 48 -6.27 -11.86 14.31
N ARG A 49 -7.15 -12.27 13.39
CA ARG A 49 -7.74 -13.62 13.41
C ARG A 49 -6.68 -14.68 13.15
N HIS A 50 -5.76 -14.45 12.22
CA HIS A 50 -4.65 -15.35 11.91
C HIS A 50 -3.68 -15.48 13.09
N TYR A 51 -3.30 -14.38 13.75
CA TYR A 51 -2.57 -14.41 15.02
C TYR A 51 -3.24 -15.34 16.05
N ASN A 52 -4.56 -15.19 16.22
CA ASN A 52 -5.32 -15.99 17.17
C ASN A 52 -5.44 -17.45 16.74
N PHE A 53 -5.46 -17.73 15.43
CA PHE A 53 -5.39 -19.08 14.90
C PHE A 53 -4.07 -19.74 15.31
N TRP A 54 -2.93 -19.10 15.03
CA TRP A 54 -1.62 -19.63 15.40
C TRP A 54 -1.45 -19.79 16.90
N ARG A 55 -1.98 -18.84 17.69
CA ARG A 55 -1.98 -18.91 19.17
C ARG A 55 -2.62 -20.19 19.71
N LYS A 56 -3.64 -20.74 19.05
CA LYS A 56 -4.28 -22.00 19.46
C LYS A 56 -3.33 -23.19 19.38
N TYR A 57 -2.37 -23.16 18.45
CA TYR A 57 -1.39 -24.23 18.25
C TYR A 57 -0.08 -24.00 18.99
N THR A 58 0.34 -22.73 19.15
CA THR A 58 1.56 -22.39 19.88
C THR A 58 1.36 -22.33 21.39
N GLU A 59 0.11 -22.16 21.84
CA GLU A 59 -0.29 -21.93 23.24
C GLU A 59 0.50 -20.81 23.93
N LYS A 60 1.00 -19.85 23.14
CA LYS A 60 1.86 -18.76 23.61
C LYS A 60 1.36 -17.42 23.09
N ASP A 61 1.51 -16.40 23.94
CA ASP A 61 1.31 -15.02 23.53
C ASP A 61 2.61 -14.40 23.05
N VAL A 62 2.61 -13.95 21.80
CA VAL A 62 3.78 -13.33 21.16
C VAL A 62 3.52 -11.85 20.97
N LYS A 63 4.48 -11.02 21.39
CA LYS A 63 4.38 -9.56 21.22
C LYS A 63 4.81 -9.14 19.80
N PRO A 64 4.22 -8.06 19.26
CA PRO A 64 4.58 -7.53 17.95
C PRO A 64 6.01 -6.98 17.93
N SER A 65 6.62 -7.01 16.75
CA SER A 65 7.94 -6.43 16.52
C SER A 65 7.86 -4.91 16.41
N ARG A 66 8.09 -4.21 17.53
CA ARG A 66 8.07 -2.73 17.57
C ARG A 66 9.00 -2.07 16.54
N LEU A 67 10.17 -2.67 16.32
CA LEU A 67 11.14 -2.16 15.33
C LEU A 67 10.59 -2.29 13.91
N SER A 68 9.98 -3.42 13.59
CA SER A 68 9.33 -3.63 12.29
C SER A 68 8.19 -2.63 12.09
N VAL A 69 7.27 -2.52 13.07
CA VAL A 69 6.18 -1.53 13.01
C VAL A 69 6.70 -0.13 12.72
N TRP A 70 7.73 0.31 13.44
CA TRP A 70 8.31 1.63 13.24
C TRP A 70 8.93 1.79 11.85
N LYS A 71 9.70 0.80 11.38
CA LYS A 71 10.35 0.83 10.06
C LYS A 71 9.33 0.93 8.93
N TYR A 72 8.29 0.10 8.92
CA TYR A 72 7.28 0.09 7.86
C TYR A 72 6.48 1.39 7.82
N LEU A 73 6.10 1.92 8.98
CA LEU A 73 5.39 3.20 9.04
C LEU A 73 6.27 4.38 8.58
N LEU A 74 7.56 4.36 8.93
CA LEU A 74 8.50 5.37 8.45
C LEU A 74 8.62 5.34 6.92
N ILE A 75 8.78 4.14 6.34
CA ILE A 75 8.88 3.96 4.89
C ILE A 75 7.59 4.43 4.20
N SER A 76 6.43 4.01 4.70
CA SER A 76 5.13 4.43 4.18
C SER A 76 4.94 5.95 4.23
N ARG A 77 5.47 6.60 5.26
CA ARG A 77 5.37 8.05 5.43
C ARG A 77 6.34 8.83 4.52
N VAL A 78 7.55 8.30 4.30
CA VAL A 78 8.60 8.99 3.53
C VAL A 78 8.48 8.73 2.04
N LEU A 79 8.24 7.49 1.64
CA LEU A 79 8.18 7.08 0.23
C LEU A 79 6.74 7.00 -0.30
N GLY A 80 5.74 7.01 0.57
CA GLY A 80 4.34 6.88 0.22
C GLY A 80 3.76 5.51 0.57
N LEU A 81 2.42 5.44 0.62
CA LEU A 81 1.68 4.26 1.05
C LEU A 81 2.01 3.02 0.21
N THR A 82 2.07 3.18 -1.11
CA THR A 82 2.40 2.10 -2.06
C THR A 82 3.70 1.38 -1.72
N PHE A 83 4.77 2.12 -1.39
CA PHE A 83 6.05 1.53 -1.02
C PHE A 83 5.98 0.78 0.31
N GLY A 84 5.20 1.30 1.26
CA GLY A 84 4.92 0.64 2.53
C GLY A 84 4.28 -0.73 2.33
N ILE A 85 3.16 -0.75 1.60
CA ILE A 85 2.38 -1.95 1.29
C ILE A 85 3.22 -2.97 0.51
N LYS A 86 3.87 -2.57 -0.59
CA LYS A 86 4.70 -3.49 -1.39
C LYS A 86 5.87 -4.09 -0.61
N LEU A 87 6.40 -3.37 0.38
CA LEU A 87 7.45 -3.91 1.25
C LEU A 87 6.91 -4.94 2.25
N MET A 88 5.64 -4.81 2.67
CA MET A 88 4.96 -5.76 3.54
C MET A 88 4.62 -7.04 2.79
N GLU A 89 4.00 -6.94 1.60
CA GLU A 89 3.65 -8.09 0.75
C GLU A 89 4.87 -8.98 0.45
N ARG A 90 6.06 -8.37 0.26
CA ARG A 90 7.30 -9.14 0.04
C ARG A 90 7.77 -9.92 1.29
N GLY A 91 7.34 -9.50 2.47
CA GLY A 91 7.50 -10.24 3.72
C GLY A 91 6.54 -11.42 3.78
N GLU A 92 5.28 -11.18 3.43
CA GLU A 92 4.18 -12.17 3.40
C GLU A 92 4.45 -13.28 2.37
N GLU A 93 4.91 -13.00 1.13
CA GLU A 93 5.28 -14.04 0.14
C GLU A 93 6.23 -15.11 0.72
N LYS A 94 7.19 -14.67 1.54
CA LYS A 94 8.16 -15.57 2.18
C LYS A 94 7.49 -16.39 3.28
N ALA A 95 6.55 -15.80 4.02
CA ALA A 95 5.77 -16.47 5.05
C ALA A 95 4.77 -17.47 4.45
N GLN A 96 4.11 -17.11 3.34
CA GLN A 96 3.14 -17.94 2.63
C GLN A 96 3.75 -19.27 2.16
N THR A 97 5.00 -19.24 1.67
CA THR A 97 5.75 -20.48 1.32
C THR A 97 5.91 -21.42 2.54
N ILE A 98 6.02 -20.86 3.74
CA ILE A 98 6.08 -21.63 4.99
C ILE A 98 4.68 -22.11 5.38
N TYR A 99 3.65 -21.26 5.20
CA TYR A 99 2.26 -21.59 5.49
C TYR A 99 1.73 -22.72 4.62
N GLU A 100 2.06 -22.75 3.32
CA GLU A 100 1.72 -23.87 2.44
C GLU A 100 2.29 -25.20 2.91
N LYS A 101 3.54 -25.18 3.43
CA LYS A 101 4.17 -26.38 3.98
C LYS A 101 3.48 -26.81 5.28
N ILE A 102 3.07 -25.85 6.11
CA ILE A 102 2.32 -26.11 7.34
C ILE A 102 0.90 -26.62 7.00
N ALA A 103 0.26 -26.08 5.96
CA ALA A 103 -1.09 -26.46 5.53
C ALA A 103 -1.19 -27.92 5.07
N LYS A 104 -0.09 -28.50 4.59
CA LYS A 104 0.00 -29.95 4.31
C LYS A 104 -0.12 -30.81 5.57
N LEU A 105 0.23 -30.26 6.74
CA LEU A 105 0.17 -30.92 8.04
C LEU A 105 -1.08 -30.51 8.83
N LEU A 106 -1.56 -29.29 8.62
CA LEU A 106 -2.71 -28.66 9.28
C LEU A 106 -3.65 -28.10 8.22
N PRO A 107 -4.62 -28.91 7.72
CA PRO A 107 -5.53 -28.50 6.66
C PRO A 107 -6.28 -27.19 6.96
N GLU A 108 -6.48 -26.86 8.23
CA GLU A 108 -7.15 -25.64 8.67
C GLU A 108 -6.35 -24.37 8.31
N ALA A 109 -5.02 -24.45 8.22
CA ALA A 109 -4.15 -23.34 7.83
C ALA A 109 -4.32 -22.94 6.36
N LYS A 110 -5.01 -23.77 5.54
CA LYS A 110 -5.34 -23.43 4.15
C LYS A 110 -6.27 -22.21 4.06
N SER A 111 -7.09 -21.98 5.08
CA SER A 111 -7.94 -20.78 5.14
C SER A 111 -7.11 -19.50 5.18
N ILE A 112 -6.04 -19.48 5.98
CA ILE A 112 -5.10 -18.36 6.06
C ILE A 112 -4.46 -18.11 4.70
N VAL A 113 -3.94 -19.14 4.04
CA VAL A 113 -3.31 -18.99 2.70
C VAL A 113 -4.26 -18.36 1.68
N ASN A 114 -5.55 -18.70 1.72
CA ASN A 114 -6.53 -18.10 0.82
C ASN A 114 -6.86 -16.64 1.20
N ASP A 115 -6.87 -16.31 2.50
CA ASP A 115 -7.06 -14.95 2.98
C ASP A 115 -5.88 -14.07 2.50
N GLU A 116 -4.64 -14.56 2.58
CA GLU A 116 -3.43 -13.86 2.07
C GLU A 116 -3.53 -13.55 0.57
N ASP A 117 -3.99 -14.52 -0.24
CA ASP A 117 -4.21 -14.30 -1.68
C ASP A 117 -5.30 -13.24 -1.95
N GLU A 118 -6.32 -13.14 -1.09
CA GLU A 118 -7.34 -12.08 -1.17
C GLU A 118 -6.74 -10.73 -0.75
N HIS A 119 -5.92 -10.70 0.30
CA HIS A 119 -5.26 -9.49 0.78
C HIS A 119 -4.36 -8.89 -0.29
N GLU A 120 -3.51 -9.69 -0.94
CA GLU A 120 -2.64 -9.22 -2.03
C GLU A 120 -3.47 -8.55 -3.15
N ARG A 121 -4.57 -9.18 -3.57
CA ARG A 121 -5.45 -8.61 -4.61
C ARG A 121 -6.06 -7.27 -4.19
N LEU A 122 -6.57 -7.20 -2.96
CA LEU A 122 -7.15 -5.97 -2.42
C LEU A 122 -6.11 -4.85 -2.31
N LEU A 123 -4.86 -5.18 -1.95
CA LEU A 123 -3.75 -4.24 -1.85
C LEU A 123 -3.29 -3.75 -3.23
N VAL A 124 -3.25 -4.62 -4.23
CA VAL A 124 -2.96 -4.24 -5.64
C VAL A 124 -4.02 -3.28 -6.17
N ASP A 125 -5.30 -3.59 -6.00
CA ASP A 125 -6.40 -2.74 -6.47
C ASP A 125 -6.35 -1.34 -5.81
N LEU A 126 -6.06 -1.30 -4.51
CA LEU A 126 -5.88 -0.04 -3.75
C LEU A 126 -4.73 0.80 -4.33
N ILE A 127 -3.60 0.16 -4.66
CA ILE A 127 -2.43 0.83 -5.24
C ILE A 127 -2.74 1.38 -6.64
N ASP A 128 -3.41 0.60 -7.47
CA ASP A 128 -3.76 1.02 -8.83
C ASP A 128 -4.72 2.21 -8.82
N GLU A 129 -5.68 2.26 -7.89
CA GLU A 129 -6.56 3.43 -7.69
C GLU A 129 -5.76 4.70 -7.38
N GLU A 130 -4.78 4.63 -6.46
CA GLU A 130 -3.93 5.78 -6.12
C GLU A 130 -3.11 6.26 -7.33
N ARG A 131 -2.56 5.32 -8.11
CA ARG A 131 -1.79 5.65 -9.32
C ARG A 131 -2.66 6.29 -10.39
N LEU A 132 -3.86 5.76 -10.63
CA LEU A 132 -4.85 6.33 -11.56
C LEU A 132 -5.21 7.76 -11.16
N LYS A 133 -5.45 8.01 -9.87
CA LYS A 133 -5.73 9.36 -9.35
C LYS A 133 -4.56 10.31 -9.57
N TYR A 134 -3.33 9.87 -9.34
CA TYR A 134 -2.13 10.66 -9.58
C TYR A 134 -1.98 11.02 -11.06
N VAL A 135 -2.08 10.05 -11.96
CA VAL A 135 -2.03 10.27 -13.42
C VAL A 135 -3.15 11.22 -13.87
N GLY A 136 -4.38 11.03 -13.36
CA GLY A 136 -5.49 11.93 -13.63
C GLY A 136 -5.20 13.38 -13.23
N SER A 137 -4.64 13.59 -12.04
CA SER A 137 -4.28 14.94 -11.58
C SER A 137 -3.17 15.59 -12.41
N MET A 138 -2.18 14.83 -12.86
CA MET A 138 -1.13 15.32 -13.76
C MET A 138 -1.71 15.73 -15.12
N VAL A 139 -2.57 14.90 -15.71
CA VAL A 139 -3.21 15.18 -17.01
C VAL A 139 -4.10 16.42 -16.92
N LEU A 140 -4.87 16.57 -15.83
CA LEU A 140 -5.69 17.76 -15.60
C LEU A 140 -4.81 19.01 -15.48
N GLY A 141 -3.75 18.98 -14.68
CA GLY A 141 -2.84 20.11 -14.53
C GLY A 141 -2.12 20.48 -15.84
N LEU A 142 -1.71 19.49 -16.63
CA LEU A 142 -1.16 19.71 -17.97
C LEU A 142 -2.17 20.38 -18.90
N ASN A 143 -3.43 19.92 -18.87
CA ASN A 143 -4.49 20.51 -19.69
C ASN A 143 -4.80 21.94 -19.27
N ASP A 144 -4.88 22.22 -17.97
CA ASP A 144 -5.11 23.56 -17.43
C ASP A 144 -3.98 24.52 -17.86
N ALA A 145 -2.72 24.10 -17.73
CA ALA A 145 -1.57 24.88 -18.16
C ALA A 145 -1.56 25.13 -19.67
N LEU A 146 -1.90 24.12 -20.49
CA LEU A 146 -1.99 24.26 -21.94
C LEU A 146 -3.09 25.23 -22.36
N VAL A 147 -4.26 25.15 -21.74
CA VAL A 147 -5.39 26.06 -22.00
C VAL A 147 -5.04 27.48 -21.58
N GLU A 148 -4.44 27.68 -20.41
CA GLU A 148 -4.02 28.99 -19.91
C GLU A 148 -2.99 29.63 -20.84
N LEU A 149 -1.98 28.86 -21.26
CA LEU A 149 -0.93 29.35 -22.15
C LEU A 149 -1.49 29.70 -23.53
N THR A 150 -2.32 28.83 -24.10
CA THR A 150 -2.94 29.06 -25.41
C THR A 150 -3.89 30.25 -25.38
N GLY A 151 -4.71 30.37 -24.34
CA GLY A 151 -5.61 31.51 -24.14
C GLY A 151 -4.86 32.83 -23.98
N SER A 152 -3.76 32.82 -23.21
CA SER A 152 -2.90 33.99 -23.02
C SER A 152 -2.22 34.42 -24.32
N LEU A 153 -1.68 33.47 -25.09
CA LEU A 153 -1.05 33.74 -26.39
C LEU A 153 -2.06 34.28 -27.42
N ALA A 154 -3.26 33.71 -27.46
CA ALA A 154 -4.34 34.19 -28.31
C ALA A 154 -4.73 35.62 -27.92
N GLY A 155 -4.90 35.91 -26.63
CA GLY A 155 -5.17 37.25 -26.13
C GLY A 155 -4.07 38.26 -26.49
N LEU A 156 -2.80 37.89 -26.33
CA LEU A 156 -1.65 38.71 -26.71
C LEU A 156 -1.59 38.97 -28.22
N THR A 157 -1.96 37.98 -29.05
CA THR A 157 -1.99 38.13 -30.51
C THR A 157 -3.06 39.14 -30.96
N PHE A 158 -4.19 39.21 -30.26
CA PHE A 158 -5.20 40.25 -30.52
C PHE A 158 -4.81 41.63 -29.96
N ALA A 159 -4.18 41.66 -28.79
CA ALA A 159 -3.80 42.91 -28.12
C ALA A 159 -2.58 43.59 -28.75
N LEU A 160 -1.61 42.81 -29.23
CA LEU A 160 -0.33 43.29 -29.75
C LEU A 160 -0.24 43.08 -31.25
N LYS A 161 0.10 44.14 -31.99
CA LYS A 161 0.35 44.07 -33.44
C LYS A 161 1.75 43.54 -33.81
N ASN A 162 2.64 43.39 -32.83
CA ASN A 162 4.03 43.00 -33.05
C ASN A 162 4.22 41.51 -32.75
N THR A 163 4.46 40.72 -33.80
CA THR A 163 4.63 39.27 -33.73
C THR A 163 5.88 38.84 -32.97
N SER A 164 6.96 39.63 -32.98
CA SER A 164 8.17 39.33 -32.19
C SER A 164 7.92 39.47 -30.69
N LEU A 165 7.13 40.47 -30.27
CA LEU A 165 6.72 40.63 -28.87
C LEU A 165 5.83 39.49 -28.39
N VAL A 166 4.87 39.06 -29.23
CA VAL A 166 4.01 37.89 -28.94
C VAL A 166 4.84 36.61 -28.85
N ALA A 167 5.79 36.40 -29.77
CA ALA A 167 6.67 35.23 -29.75
C ALA A 167 7.57 35.20 -28.51
N MET A 168 8.13 36.33 -28.09
CA MET A 168 8.92 36.41 -26.86
C MET A 168 8.06 36.13 -25.62
N ALA A 169 6.86 36.71 -25.52
CA ALA A 169 5.96 36.45 -24.40
C ALA A 169 5.56 34.97 -24.35
N GLY A 170 5.26 34.36 -25.50
CA GLY A 170 4.97 32.93 -25.60
C GLY A 170 6.12 32.04 -25.13
N LEU A 171 7.35 32.36 -25.54
CA LEU A 171 8.55 31.65 -25.09
C LEU A 171 8.78 31.80 -23.58
N ILE A 172 8.56 32.98 -23.01
CA ILE A 172 8.73 33.21 -21.57
C ILE A 172 7.66 32.48 -20.76
N THR A 173 6.43 32.40 -21.28
CA THR A 173 5.30 31.79 -20.56
C THR A 173 5.30 30.26 -20.67
N GLY A 174 5.88 29.70 -21.74
CA GLY A 174 5.93 28.26 -21.99
C GLY A 174 7.17 27.53 -21.51
N VAL A 175 8.13 28.24 -20.93
CA VAL A 175 9.34 27.70 -20.27
C VAL A 175 9.16 27.86 -18.76
#